data_AF-A0A2V7E6P0-F1
#
_entry.id   AF-A0A2V7E6P0-F1
#
_cell.length_a   1.000
_cell.length_b   1.000
_cell.length_c   1.000
_cell.angle_alpha   90.00
_cell.angle_beta   90.00
_cell.angle_gamma   90.00
#
_symmetry.space_group_name_H-M   'P 1'
#
loop_
_entity.id
_entity.type
_entity.pdbx_description
1 polymer ?
#
loop_
_entity_poly.entity_id
_entity_poly.type
_entity_poly.pdbx_seq_one_letter_code
_entity_poly.pdbx_strand_id
1 'polypeptide(L)'
;MRLLVITVLLIGLAVTVPPAHAQSLDAASAEALAATLRMLTDPGQRAGAIAGNADARAIDQKIRGLTGSDQLTEELYGLAAQIFDDLGRGQAGDVGKMLGALEQGQQDPAAFAAMLSPATLARLRELATKISDQRK
;
A
#
# COMPACT_ATOMS: atom_id res chain seq x y z
N MET A 1 62.22 27.40 13.53
CA MET A 1 62.13 26.64 14.81
C MET A 1 60.92 27.14 15.56
N ARG A 2 59.94 26.25 15.86
CA ARG A 2 59.05 26.26 17.05
C ARG A 2 58.06 27.46 17.15
N LEU A 3 56.77 27.34 17.46
CA LEU A 3 55.83 26.26 17.72
C LEU A 3 54.43 26.96 17.82
N LEU A 4 53.39 26.39 17.19
CA LEU A 4 51.96 26.34 17.59
C LEU A 4 51.27 27.53 18.30
N VAL A 5 50.19 28.09 17.69
CA VAL A 5 48.83 28.28 18.30
C VAL A 5 47.82 28.48 17.13
N ILE A 6 47.05 27.44 16.73
CA ILE A 6 45.59 27.28 16.93
C ILE A 6 44.79 28.51 16.43
N THR A 7 43.99 28.43 15.36
CA THR A 7 42.57 28.06 15.47
C THR A 7 42.01 27.74 14.08
N VAL A 8 41.70 26.46 13.87
CA VAL A 8 40.91 25.96 12.74
C VAL A 8 39.46 26.40 12.99
N LEU A 9 39.01 27.45 12.30
CA LEU A 9 37.59 27.83 12.29
C LEU A 9 36.85 26.90 11.32
N LEU A 10 36.65 25.67 11.79
CA LEU A 10 35.66 24.72 11.29
C LEU A 10 34.27 25.33 11.55
N ILE A 11 33.80 26.16 10.62
CA ILE A 11 32.37 26.46 10.51
C ILE A 11 31.75 25.22 9.87
N GLY A 12 31.54 24.21 10.71
CA GLY A 12 30.62 23.12 10.44
C GLY A 12 29.23 23.72 10.35
N LEU A 13 28.84 24.10 9.13
CA LEU A 13 27.46 24.41 8.81
C LEU A 13 26.70 23.10 8.97
N ALA A 14 26.22 22.86 10.19
CA ALA A 14 25.27 21.81 10.49
C ALA A 14 24.02 22.10 9.68
N VAL A 15 23.95 21.52 8.48
CA VAL A 15 22.69 21.34 7.75
C VAL A 15 21.87 20.41 8.62
N THR A 16 21.15 20.99 9.57
CA THR A 16 20.03 20.32 10.21
C THR A 16 18.98 20.20 9.12
N VAL A 17 19.02 19.10 8.37
CA VAL A 17 17.88 18.68 7.55
C VAL A 17 16.75 18.50 8.57
N PRO A 18 15.71 19.34 8.59
CA PRO A 18 14.60 19.09 9.48
C PRO A 18 14.11 17.67 9.17
N PRO A 19 13.84 16.83 10.18
CA PRO A 19 13.25 15.53 9.91
C PRO A 19 12.01 15.82 9.08
N ALA A 20 11.96 15.28 7.86
CA ALA A 20 10.75 15.30 7.07
C ALA A 20 9.72 14.60 7.94
N HIS A 21 8.90 15.39 8.64
CA HIS A 21 7.74 14.87 9.33
C HIS A 21 6.95 14.20 8.24
N ALA A 22 6.88 12.87 8.30
CA ALA A 22 5.88 12.12 7.58
C ALA A 22 4.56 12.81 7.93
N GLN A 23 4.02 13.56 6.97
CA GLN A 23 2.69 14.13 7.12
C GLN A 23 1.78 12.93 7.46
N SER A 24 0.98 13.06 8.50
CA SER A 24 -0.04 12.05 8.73
C SER A 24 -1.17 12.31 7.73
N LEU A 25 -1.93 11.26 7.36
CA LEU A 25 -3.21 11.47 6.70
C LEU A 25 -3.97 12.53 7.51
N ASP A 26 -4.53 13.54 6.84
CA ASP A 26 -5.50 14.40 7.52
C ASP A 26 -6.66 13.52 8.03
N ALA A 27 -7.37 14.00 9.04
CA ALA A 27 -8.37 13.19 9.73
C ALA A 27 -9.46 12.65 8.77
N ALA A 28 -9.87 13.43 7.76
CA ALA A 28 -10.89 13.01 6.81
C ALA A 28 -10.36 11.93 5.86
N SER A 29 -9.13 12.08 5.36
CA SER A 29 -8.47 11.06 4.53
C SER A 29 -8.22 9.76 5.31
N ALA A 30 -7.84 9.85 6.59
CA ALA A 30 -7.65 8.69 7.46
C ALA A 30 -8.96 7.93 7.70
N GLU A 31 -10.06 8.66 7.93
CA GLU A 31 -11.39 8.09 8.10
C GLU A 31 -11.90 7.43 6.81
N ALA A 32 -11.71 8.08 5.66
CA ALA A 32 -12.07 7.53 4.36
C ALA A 32 -11.29 6.25 4.03
N LEU A 33 -9.99 6.21 4.35
CA LEU A 33 -9.19 5.00 4.22
C LEU A 33 -9.71 3.90 5.13
N ALA A 34 -9.96 4.19 6.41
CA ALA A 34 -10.50 3.21 7.36
C ALA A 34 -11.86 2.64 6.90
N ALA A 35 -12.75 3.50 6.39
CA ALA A 35 -14.02 3.09 5.81
C ALA A 35 -13.82 2.18 4.59
N THR A 36 -12.87 2.51 3.72
CA THR A 36 -12.53 1.69 2.55
C THR A 36 -11.98 0.32 2.96
N LEU A 37 -11.07 0.27 3.94
CA LEU A 37 -10.51 -0.98 4.46
C LEU A 37 -11.59 -1.87 5.08
N ARG A 38 -12.50 -1.28 5.86
CA ARG A 38 -13.65 -1.97 6.44
C ARG A 38 -14.58 -2.51 5.35
N MET A 39 -14.90 -1.71 4.34
CA MET A 39 -15.73 -2.12 3.22
C MET A 39 -15.08 -3.27 2.42
N LEU A 40 -13.76 -3.25 2.22
CA LEU A 40 -13.07 -4.33 1.50
C LEU A 40 -13.05 -5.65 2.28
N THR A 41 -12.92 -5.58 3.61
CA THR A 41 -12.76 -6.77 4.47
C THR A 41 -14.09 -7.35 4.97
N ASP A 42 -15.18 -6.60 4.90
CA ASP A 42 -16.54 -7.05 5.25
C ASP A 42 -17.28 -7.48 3.97
N PRO A 43 -17.59 -8.78 3.79
CA PRO A 43 -18.25 -9.27 2.58
C PRO A 43 -19.63 -8.66 2.33
N GLY A 44 -20.37 -8.32 3.39
CA GLY A 44 -21.70 -7.72 3.28
C GLY A 44 -21.64 -6.27 2.80
N GLN A 45 -20.74 -5.47 3.39
CA GLN A 45 -20.51 -4.10 2.94
C GLN A 45 -19.94 -4.06 1.52
N ARG A 46 -19.01 -4.96 1.20
CA ARG A 46 -18.44 -5.10 -0.14
C ARG A 46 -19.49 -5.46 -1.18
N ALA A 47 -20.37 -6.42 -0.88
CA ALA A 47 -21.46 -6.81 -1.77
C ALA A 47 -22.42 -5.64 -2.05
N GLY A 48 -22.72 -4.81 -1.03
CA GLY A 48 -23.50 -3.60 -1.19
C GLY A 48 -22.83 -2.56 -2.11
N ALA A 49 -21.53 -2.32 -1.92
CA ALA A 49 -20.75 -1.41 -2.76
C ALA A 49 -20.64 -1.90 -4.21
N ILE A 50 -20.49 -3.21 -4.40
CA ILE A 50 -20.47 -3.85 -5.72
C ILE A 50 -21.83 -3.73 -6.41
N ALA A 51 -22.94 -3.98 -5.71
CA ALA A 51 -24.28 -3.99 -6.30
C ALA A 51 -24.64 -2.65 -6.99
N GLY A 52 -24.18 -1.53 -6.43
CA GLY A 52 -24.42 -0.18 -6.96
C GLY A 52 -23.52 0.22 -8.14
N ASN A 53 -22.53 -0.59 -8.53
CA ASN A 53 -21.51 -0.19 -9.50
C ASN A 53 -21.22 -1.30 -10.54
N ALA A 54 -21.45 -1.01 -11.82
CA ALA A 54 -21.27 -1.98 -12.89
C ALA A 54 -19.80 -2.40 -13.10
N ASP A 55 -18.86 -1.46 -12.97
CA ASP A 55 -17.44 -1.74 -13.09
C ASP A 55 -16.93 -2.58 -11.92
N ALA A 56 -17.41 -2.27 -10.70
CA ALA A 56 -17.10 -3.06 -9.51
C ALA A 56 -17.61 -4.51 -9.65
N ARG A 57 -18.81 -4.71 -10.22
CA ARG A 57 -19.32 -6.06 -10.54
C ARG A 57 -18.43 -6.79 -11.53
N ALA A 58 -17.99 -6.12 -12.60
CA ALA A 58 -17.12 -6.73 -13.59
C ALA A 58 -15.75 -7.12 -13.00
N ILE A 59 -15.19 -6.30 -12.11
CA ILE A 59 -13.94 -6.59 -11.43
C ILE A 59 -14.12 -7.76 -10.43
N ASP A 60 -15.19 -7.77 -9.64
CA ASP A 60 -15.46 -8.86 -8.69
C ASP A 60 -15.60 -10.21 -9.41
N GLN A 61 -16.28 -10.24 -10.56
CA GLN A 61 -16.38 -11.45 -11.39
C GLN A 61 -15.00 -11.93 -11.89
N LYS A 62 -14.12 -11.01 -12.30
CA LYS A 62 -12.75 -11.36 -12.69
C LYS A 62 -11.95 -11.91 -11.51
N ILE A 63 -12.10 -11.32 -10.32
CA ILE A 63 -11.44 -11.77 -9.09
C ILE A 63 -11.90 -13.19 -8.73
N ARG A 64 -13.20 -13.46 -8.75
CA ARG A 64 -13.75 -14.80 -8.49
C ARG A 64 -13.28 -15.82 -9.51
N GLY A 65 -13.25 -15.43 -10.80
CA GLY A 65 -12.72 -16.28 -11.87
C GLY A 65 -11.21 -16.57 -11.72
N LEU A 66 -10.43 -15.61 -11.23
CA LEU A 66 -9.00 -15.77 -10.99
C LEU A 66 -8.74 -16.71 -9.81
N THR A 67 -9.46 -16.54 -8.71
CA THR A 67 -9.23 -17.24 -7.44
C THR A 67 -9.89 -18.62 -7.38
N GLY A 68 -10.98 -18.83 -8.11
CA GLY A 68 -11.66 -20.12 -8.24
C GLY A 68 -12.38 -20.62 -6.99
N SER A 69 -12.32 -19.89 -5.87
CA SER A 69 -13.01 -20.24 -4.62
C SER A 69 -13.33 -19.00 -3.80
N ASP A 70 -14.40 -19.08 -3.00
CA ASP A 70 -14.78 -17.99 -2.10
C ASP A 70 -13.71 -17.72 -1.04
N GLN A 71 -13.07 -18.78 -0.52
CA GLN A 71 -11.98 -18.61 0.45
C GLN A 71 -10.81 -17.80 -0.12
N LEU A 72 -10.33 -18.15 -1.32
CA LEU A 72 -9.23 -17.41 -1.95
C LEU A 72 -9.65 -16.01 -2.41
N THR A 73 -10.94 -15.82 -2.74
CA THR A 73 -11.51 -14.49 -3.00
C THR A 73 -11.40 -13.60 -1.76
N GLU A 74 -11.80 -14.09 -0.58
CA GLU A 74 -11.69 -13.32 0.67
C GLU A 74 -10.22 -13.07 1.05
N GLU A 75 -9.33 -14.06 0.87
CA GLU A 75 -7.89 -13.87 1.12
C GLU A 75 -7.31 -12.77 0.22
N LEU A 76 -7.75 -12.69 -1.04
CA LEU A 76 -7.32 -11.66 -1.99
C LEU A 76 -7.84 -10.26 -1.62
N TYR A 77 -9.12 -10.12 -1.24
CA TYR A 77 -9.65 -8.85 -0.74
C TYR A 77 -8.96 -8.41 0.55
N GLY A 78 -8.66 -9.34 1.45
CA GLY A 78 -7.89 -9.07 2.67
C GLY A 78 -6.45 -8.67 2.38
N LEU A 79 -5.83 -9.18 1.31
CA LEU A 79 -4.51 -8.73 0.87
C LEU A 79 -4.57 -7.31 0.26
N ALA A 80 -5.58 -7.03 -0.56
CA ALA A 80 -5.79 -5.69 -1.10
C ALA A 80 -5.95 -4.64 0.02
N ALA A 81 -6.74 -4.94 1.04
CA ALA A 81 -6.88 -4.08 2.22
C ALA A 81 -5.52 -3.84 2.92
N GLN A 82 -4.70 -4.88 3.11
CA GLN A 82 -3.36 -4.71 3.68
C GLN A 82 -2.46 -3.80 2.83
N ILE A 83 -2.52 -3.93 1.49
CA ILE A 83 -1.76 -3.08 0.58
C ILE A 83 -2.19 -1.61 0.72
N PHE A 84 -3.49 -1.33 0.81
CA PHE A 84 -3.99 0.04 1.02
C PHE A 84 -3.55 0.62 2.37
N ASP A 85 -3.55 -0.17 3.44
CA ASP A 85 -3.05 0.24 4.76
C ASP A 85 -1.54 0.53 4.73
N ASP A 86 -0.76 -0.35 4.10
CA ASP A 86 0.69 -0.18 3.93
C ASP A 86 1.02 1.08 3.12
N LEU A 87 0.31 1.34 2.01
CA LEU A 87 0.51 2.53 1.19
C LEU A 87 0.10 3.81 1.93
N GLY A 88 -1.01 3.77 2.67
CA GLY A 88 -1.46 4.91 3.49
C GLY A 88 -0.43 5.31 4.54
N ARG A 89 0.25 4.33 5.16
CA ARG A 89 1.36 4.57 6.11
C ARG A 89 2.65 4.98 5.42
N GLY A 90 3.00 4.34 4.31
CA GLY A 90 4.27 4.52 3.61
C GLY A 90 4.39 5.86 2.86
N GLN A 91 3.27 6.40 2.36
CA GLN A 91 3.26 7.63 1.57
C GLN A 91 3.11 8.90 2.41
N ALA A 92 3.36 8.81 3.73
CA ALA A 92 3.16 9.94 4.65
C ALA A 92 1.76 10.58 4.45
N GLY A 93 0.75 9.73 4.35
CA GLY A 93 -0.64 10.13 4.20
C GLY A 93 -1.00 10.99 3.01
N ASP A 94 -0.14 11.03 1.99
CA ASP A 94 -0.44 11.69 0.73
C ASP A 94 -1.30 10.77 -0.15
N VAL A 95 -2.60 11.05 -0.17
CA VAL A 95 -3.59 10.30 -0.98
C VAL A 95 -3.24 10.35 -2.47
N GLY A 96 -2.68 11.47 -2.96
CA GLY A 96 -2.25 11.61 -4.35
C GLY A 96 -1.11 10.66 -4.69
N LYS A 97 -0.13 10.52 -3.79
CA LYS A 97 0.96 9.54 -3.94
C LYS A 97 0.49 8.10 -3.79
N MET A 98 -0.52 7.84 -2.95
CA MET A 98 -1.14 6.52 -2.84
C MET A 98 -1.83 6.13 -4.16
N LEU A 99 -2.65 7.02 -4.73
CA LEU A 99 -3.30 6.79 -6.02
C LEU A 99 -2.28 6.65 -7.15
N GLY A 100 -1.27 7.52 -7.19
CA GLY A 100 -0.19 7.44 -8.18
C GLY A 100 0.59 6.13 -8.10
N ALA A 101 0.83 5.60 -6.90
CA ALA A 101 1.48 4.29 -6.75
C ALA A 101 0.61 3.15 -7.31
N LEU A 102 -0.71 3.21 -7.14
CA LEU A 102 -1.64 2.23 -7.71
C LEU A 102 -1.72 2.32 -9.23
N GLU A 103 -1.76 3.53 -9.78
CA GLU A 103 -1.73 3.76 -11.23
C GLU A 103 -0.41 3.27 -11.84
N GLN A 104 0.72 3.59 -11.21
CA GLN A 104 2.02 3.10 -11.63
C GLN A 104 2.12 1.58 -11.52
N GLY A 105 1.49 0.97 -10.51
CA GLY A 105 1.46 -0.49 -10.38
C GLY A 105 0.70 -1.22 -11.49
N GLN A 106 -0.21 -0.54 -12.19
CA GLN A 106 -0.82 -1.10 -13.41
C GLN A 106 0.16 -1.13 -14.58
N GLN A 107 1.12 -0.21 -14.63
CA GLN A 107 2.13 -0.10 -15.68
C GLN A 107 3.37 -0.95 -15.39
N ASP A 108 3.80 -0.99 -14.12
CA ASP A 108 4.95 -1.75 -13.64
C ASP A 108 4.60 -2.51 -12.35
N PRO A 109 4.03 -3.73 -12.48
CA PRO A 109 3.69 -4.56 -11.32
C PRO A 109 4.90 -4.97 -10.47
N ALA A 110 6.10 -5.03 -11.06
CA ALA A 110 7.32 -5.42 -10.35
C ALA A 110 7.81 -4.27 -9.47
N ALA A 111 7.82 -3.04 -10.00
CA ALA A 111 8.12 -1.85 -9.22
C ALA A 111 7.10 -1.66 -8.08
N PHE A 112 5.81 -1.89 -8.34
CA PHE A 112 4.80 -1.83 -7.29
C PHE A 112 5.03 -2.87 -6.20
N ALA A 113 5.32 -4.12 -6.57
CA ALA A 113 5.64 -5.16 -5.58
C ALA A 113 6.86 -4.77 -4.72
N ALA A 114 7.87 -4.11 -5.30
CA ALA A 114 9.05 -3.64 -4.58
C ALA A 114 8.75 -2.53 -3.55
N MET A 115 7.63 -1.83 -3.68
CA MET A 115 7.18 -0.81 -2.71
C MET A 115 6.47 -1.42 -1.48
N LEU A 116 6.03 -2.67 -1.56
CA LEU A 116 5.27 -3.31 -0.49
C LEU A 116 6.18 -3.70 0.68
N SER A 117 5.60 -3.76 1.88
CA SER A 117 6.32 -4.29 3.03
C SER A 117 6.74 -5.75 2.80
N PRO A 118 7.87 -6.22 3.39
CA PRO A 118 8.30 -7.62 3.23
C PRO A 118 7.22 -8.64 3.63
N ALA A 119 6.41 -8.31 4.65
CA ALA A 119 5.31 -9.15 5.10
C ALA A 119 4.18 -9.23 4.06
N THR A 120 3.76 -8.10 3.50
CA THR A 120 2.71 -8.03 2.47
C THR A 120 3.16 -8.74 1.18
N LEU A 121 4.42 -8.59 0.80
CA LEU A 121 4.99 -9.26 -0.35
C LEU A 121 5.13 -10.79 -0.14
N ALA A 122 5.45 -11.25 1.06
CA ALA A 122 5.43 -12.68 1.39
C ALA A 122 4.01 -13.25 1.27
N ARG A 123 3.01 -12.55 1.81
CA ARG A 123 1.58 -12.96 1.72
C ARG A 123 1.07 -12.97 0.28
N LEU A 124 1.46 -11.99 -0.54
CA LEU A 124 1.15 -11.96 -1.97
C LEU A 124 1.70 -13.21 -2.68
N ARG A 125 2.96 -13.57 -2.42
CA ARG A 125 3.58 -14.78 -3.00
C ARG A 125 2.87 -16.06 -2.55
N GLU A 126 2.55 -16.16 -1.26
CA GLU A 126 1.82 -17.30 -0.72
C GLU A 126 0.45 -17.46 -1.40
N LEU A 127 -0.31 -16.37 -1.49
CA LEU A 127 -1.62 -16.38 -2.13
C LEU A 127 -1.53 -16.71 -3.62
N ALA A 128 -0.53 -16.18 -4.32
CA ALA A 128 -0.29 -16.52 -5.73
C ALA A 128 -0.01 -18.01 -5.94
N THR A 129 0.73 -18.64 -5.03
CA THR A 129 0.95 -20.10 -5.04
C THR A 129 -0.36 -20.85 -4.81
N LYS A 130 -1.14 -20.49 -3.79
CA LYS A 130 -2.45 -21.13 -3.50
C LYS A 130 -3.41 -21.05 -4.70
N ILE A 131 -3.52 -19.87 -5.32
CA ILE A 131 -4.34 -19.66 -6.52
C ILE A 131 -3.84 -20.52 -7.68
N SER A 132 -2.51 -20.58 -7.88
CA SER A 132 -1.92 -21.39 -8.95
C SER A 132 -2.20 -22.88 -8.77
N ASP A 133 -2.12 -23.37 -7.53
CA ASP A 133 -2.37 -24.78 -7.21
C ASP A 133 -3.85 -25.14 -7.30
N GLN A 134 -4.77 -24.24 -6.95
CA GLN A 134 -6.22 -24.45 -7.14
C GLN A 134 -6.63 -24.61 -8.61
N ARG A 135 -5.85 -24.05 -9.54
CA ARG A 135 -6.16 -24.13 -10.97
C ARG A 135 -5.50 -25.32 -11.69
N LYS A 136 -4.65 -26.08 -11.01
CA LYS A 136 -4.00 -27.29 -11.57
C LYS A 136 -4.92 -28.48 -11.42
#